data_AF-A0A950JGT8-F1
#
_entry.id   AF-A0A950JGT8-F1
#
_cell.length_a   1.000
_cell.length_b   1.000
_cell.length_c   1.000
_cell.angle_alpha   90.00
_cell.angle_beta   90.00
_cell.angle_gamma   90.00
#
_symmetry.space_group_name_H-M   'P 1'
#
loop_
_entity.id
_entity.type
_entity.pdbx_description
1 polymer ?
#
loop_
_entity_poly.entity_id
_entity_poly.type
_entity_poly.pdbx_seq_one_letter_code
_entity_poly.pdbx_strand_id
1 'polypeptide(L)'
;MLRREFLLGAAAIAASAPAAALAAEGPPLSSKDAFVAWMKANRPAEDPKYLERRWDRYQVVISFNDLWTPADKRAFLMTPRQEFCLPENREDAYVGHYI
;
A
#
# COMPACT_ATOMS: atom_id res chain seq x y z
N MET A 1 16.81 46.69 4.32
CA MET A 1 16.26 45.32 4.34
C MET A 1 15.72 45.05 5.74
N LEU A 2 14.39 44.96 5.89
CA LEU A 2 13.70 44.89 7.18
C LEU A 2 13.50 43.43 7.60
N ARG A 3 13.96 43.07 8.80
CA ARG A 3 13.85 41.75 9.47
C ARG A 3 12.41 41.21 9.65
N ARG A 4 11.40 41.94 9.17
CA ARG A 4 9.97 41.69 9.38
C ARG A 4 9.32 40.89 8.25
N GLU A 5 9.95 40.80 7.09
CA GLU A 5 9.44 40.05 5.93
C GLU A 5 9.73 38.54 6.04
N PHE A 6 10.72 38.14 6.84
CA PHE A 6 11.07 36.73 7.02
C PHE A 6 10.05 35.94 7.86
N LEU A 7 9.23 36.61 8.67
CA LEU A 7 8.25 35.95 9.56
C LEU A 7 6.89 35.67 8.89
N LEU A 8 6.65 36.18 7.68
CA LEU A 8 5.36 35.96 6.98
C LEU A 8 5.34 34.70 6.10
N GLY A 9 6.46 33.99 5.97
CA GLY A 9 6.54 32.74 5.18
C GLY A 9 6.18 31.46 5.93
N ALA A 10 5.84 31.52 7.21
CA ALA A 10 5.78 30.34 8.09
C ALA A 10 4.40 29.65 8.21
N ALA A 11 3.40 30.03 7.42
CA ALA A 11 2.00 29.60 7.63
C ALA A 11 1.36 28.94 6.40
N ALA A 12 2.00 27.92 5.81
CA ALA A 12 1.31 26.98 4.92
C ALA A 12 2.08 25.66 4.76
N ILE A 13 2.29 24.92 5.84
CA ILE A 13 2.42 23.46 5.74
C ILE A 13 1.20 22.90 6.45
N ALA A 14 0.08 22.89 5.73
CA ALA A 14 -1.11 22.20 6.13
C ALA A 14 -0.80 20.69 6.13
N ALA A 15 -0.77 20.12 7.34
CA ALA A 15 -0.99 18.72 7.66
C ALA A 15 -0.53 17.70 6.60
N SER A 16 0.72 17.25 6.68
CA SER A 16 0.97 15.85 6.38
C SER A 16 0.26 15.04 7.47
N ALA A 17 -0.95 14.56 7.17
CA ALA A 17 -1.63 13.64 8.08
C ALA A 17 -0.67 12.48 8.38
N PRO A 18 -0.46 12.10 9.65
CA PRO A 18 0.24 10.86 9.94
C PRO A 18 -0.53 9.74 9.22
N ALA A 19 0.22 8.85 8.58
CA ALA A 19 -0.30 7.67 7.88
C ALA A 19 -1.50 7.13 8.67
N ALA A 20 -2.67 7.08 8.02
CA ALA A 20 -3.92 6.61 8.59
C ALA A 20 -3.62 5.47 9.57
N ALA A 21 -3.94 5.68 10.86
CA ALA A 21 -3.63 4.74 11.92
C ALA A 21 -3.93 3.33 11.39
N LEU A 22 -2.90 2.50 11.23
CA LEU A 22 -3.06 1.13 10.78
C LEU A 22 -4.14 0.54 11.68
N ALA A 23 -5.29 0.21 11.10
CA ALA A 23 -6.35 -0.44 11.84
C ALA A 23 -5.73 -1.56 12.67
N ALA A 24 -6.09 -1.58 13.96
CA ALA A 24 -5.48 -2.47 14.95
C ALA A 24 -5.54 -3.94 14.46
N GLU A 25 -6.59 -4.25 13.71
CA GLU A 25 -6.77 -5.46 12.94
C GLU A 25 -6.37 -5.24 11.48
N GLY A 26 -5.46 -6.07 10.95
CA GLY A 26 -5.03 -6.01 9.55
C GLY A 26 -6.12 -6.44 8.57
N PRO A 27 -5.85 -6.35 7.25
CA PRO A 27 -6.78 -6.85 6.26
C PRO A 27 -7.10 -8.35 6.49
N PRO A 28 -8.35 -8.79 6.24
CA PRO A 28 -8.71 -10.19 6.26
C PRO A 28 -7.86 -11.02 5.29
N LEU A 29 -7.40 -12.19 5.74
CA LEU A 29 -6.62 -13.13 4.93
C LEU A 29 -7.47 -14.27 4.34
N SER A 30 -8.79 -14.23 4.53
CA SER A 30 -9.71 -15.32 4.19
C SER A 30 -10.16 -15.34 2.73
N SER A 31 -10.36 -14.17 2.09
CA SER A 31 -10.82 -14.10 0.71
C SER A 31 -10.43 -12.78 0.02
N LYS A 32 -10.39 -12.82 -1.32
CA LYS A 32 -10.10 -11.66 -2.17
C LYS A 32 -11.09 -10.53 -1.93
N ASP A 33 -12.37 -10.85 -1.88
CA ASP A 33 -13.43 -9.85 -1.70
C ASP A 33 -13.35 -9.17 -0.34
N ALA A 34 -13.10 -9.93 0.73
CA ALA A 34 -12.94 -9.37 2.07
C ALA A 34 -11.70 -8.47 2.16
N PHE A 35 -10.60 -8.88 1.53
CA PHE A 35 -9.39 -8.06 1.41
C PHE A 35 -9.65 -6.75 0.66
N VAL A 36 -10.22 -6.83 -0.54
CA VAL A 36 -10.47 -5.64 -1.39
C VAL A 36 -11.47 -4.70 -0.71
N ALA A 37 -12.54 -5.22 -0.11
CA ALA A 37 -13.51 -4.41 0.62
C ALA A 37 -12.86 -3.67 1.79
N TRP A 38 -12.05 -4.38 2.58
CA TRP A 38 -11.32 -3.78 3.69
C TRP A 38 -10.33 -2.70 3.22
N MET A 39 -9.59 -2.96 2.15
CA MET A 39 -8.63 -1.99 1.59
C MET A 39 -9.32 -0.74 1.05
N LYS A 40 -10.46 -0.88 0.36
CA LYS A 40 -11.25 0.27 -0.10
C LYS A 40 -11.74 1.13 1.07
N ALA A 41 -12.16 0.49 2.17
CA ALA A 41 -12.65 1.19 3.35
C ALA A 41 -11.54 1.91 4.15
N ASN A 42 -10.37 1.27 4.29
CA ASN A 42 -9.30 1.77 5.15
C ASN A 42 -8.20 2.55 4.39
N ARG A 43 -8.06 2.31 3.08
CA ARG A 43 -7.05 2.89 2.19
C ARG A 43 -7.63 3.29 0.83
N PRO A 44 -8.57 4.24 0.80
CA PRO A 44 -9.33 4.59 -0.41
C PRO A 44 -8.49 5.19 -1.55
N ALA A 45 -7.24 5.59 -1.29
CA ALA A 45 -6.34 6.13 -2.31
C ALA A 45 -5.70 5.05 -3.19
N GLU A 46 -5.71 3.77 -2.77
CA GLU A 46 -5.15 2.68 -3.55
C GLU A 46 -6.10 2.26 -4.69
N ASP A 47 -5.59 2.14 -5.91
CA ASP A 47 -6.38 1.75 -7.08
C ASP A 47 -6.85 0.27 -6.97
N PRO A 48 -8.17 0.00 -7.09
CA PRO A 48 -8.75 -1.35 -7.01
C PRO A 48 -8.07 -2.39 -7.92
N LYS A 49 -7.60 -1.98 -9.09
CA LYS A 49 -6.89 -2.84 -10.04
C LYS A 49 -5.66 -3.50 -9.40
N TYR A 50 -4.87 -2.73 -8.65
CA TYR A 50 -3.66 -3.24 -8.01
C TYR A 50 -3.96 -4.01 -6.73
N LEU A 51 -5.09 -3.73 -6.05
CA LEU A 51 -5.53 -4.53 -4.92
C LEU A 51 -5.83 -5.97 -5.35
N GLU A 52 -6.58 -6.14 -6.43
CA GLU A 52 -6.91 -7.47 -6.95
C GLU A 52 -5.66 -8.24 -7.38
N ARG A 53 -4.76 -7.59 -8.14
CA ARG A 53 -3.48 -8.18 -8.56
C ARG A 53 -2.58 -8.56 -7.38
N ARG A 54 -2.56 -7.76 -6.32
CA ARG A 54 -1.82 -8.04 -5.09
C ARG A 54 -2.32 -9.30 -4.42
N TRP A 55 -3.63 -9.48 -4.34
CA TRP A 55 -4.22 -10.70 -3.81
C TRP A 55 -3.88 -11.92 -4.66
N ASP A 56 -3.99 -11.80 -5.98
CA ASP A 56 -3.69 -12.90 -6.89
C ASP A 56 -2.22 -13.32 -6.78
N ARG A 57 -1.30 -12.35 -6.70
CA ARG A 57 0.12 -12.64 -6.44
C ARG A 57 0.32 -13.27 -5.06
N TYR A 58 -0.36 -12.78 -4.03
CA TYR A 58 -0.29 -13.36 -2.68
C TYR A 58 -0.65 -14.85 -2.68
N GLN A 59 -1.69 -15.26 -3.42
CA GLN A 59 -2.07 -16.68 -3.57
C GLN A 59 -0.97 -17.53 -4.21
N VAL A 60 -0.28 -16.98 -5.21
CA VAL A 60 0.88 -17.65 -5.82
C VAL A 60 2.02 -17.79 -4.81
N VAL A 61 2.35 -16.72 -4.08
CA VAL A 61 3.48 -16.70 -3.13
C VAL A 61 3.25 -17.68 -1.95
N ILE A 62 2.00 -17.82 -1.47
CA ILE A 62 1.68 -18.81 -0.42
C ILE A 62 1.73 -20.25 -0.95
N SER A 63 1.46 -20.49 -2.24
CA SER A 63 1.56 -21.84 -2.82
C SER A 63 2.99 -22.38 -2.86
N PHE A 64 3.99 -21.49 -2.85
CA PHE A 64 5.41 -21.83 -2.77
C PHE A 64 5.97 -21.79 -1.34
N ASN A 65 5.15 -21.48 -0.33
CA ASN A 65 5.57 -21.28 1.06
C ASN A 65 6.62 -20.17 1.26
N ASP A 66 6.60 -19.09 0.46
CA ASP A 66 7.53 -17.97 0.66
C ASP A 66 7.11 -17.05 1.83
N LEU A 67 5.88 -17.15 2.34
CA LEU A 67 5.36 -16.36 3.47
C LEU A 67 4.95 -17.24 4.65
N TRP A 68 5.58 -17.05 5.80
CA TRP A 68 5.58 -18.02 6.89
C TRP A 68 4.64 -17.60 8.01
N THR A 69 4.78 -16.37 8.49
CA THR A 69 3.99 -15.87 9.62
C THR A 69 2.76 -15.07 9.15
N PRO A 70 1.71 -14.92 10.00
CA PRO A 70 0.62 -14.00 9.71
C PRO A 70 1.09 -12.55 9.49
N ALA A 71 2.17 -12.14 10.16
CA ALA A 71 2.77 -10.83 9.99
C ALA A 71 3.35 -10.65 8.58
N ASP A 72 4.04 -11.66 8.04
CA ASP A 72 4.59 -11.63 6.67
C ASP A 72 3.47 -11.53 5.64
N LYS A 73 2.42 -12.32 5.81
CA LYS A 73 1.23 -12.32 4.94
C LYS A 73 0.55 -10.94 4.94
N ARG A 74 0.37 -10.36 6.13
CA ARG A 74 -0.16 -8.99 6.28
C ARG A 74 0.75 -7.97 5.62
N ALA A 75 2.06 -8.03 5.86
CA ALA A 75 3.03 -7.10 5.28
C ALA A 75 3.00 -7.14 3.75
N PHE A 76 2.93 -8.34 3.16
CA PHE A 76 2.82 -8.53 1.72
C PHE A 76 1.57 -7.84 1.16
N LEU A 77 0.40 -8.07 1.76
CA LEU A 77 -0.87 -7.51 1.31
C LEU A 77 -1.01 -5.99 1.57
N MET A 78 -0.25 -5.45 2.51
CA MET A 78 -0.28 -4.02 2.87
C MET A 78 0.72 -3.17 2.09
N THR A 79 1.53 -3.78 1.21
CA THR A 79 2.59 -3.08 0.46
C THR A 79 2.16 -2.82 -1.00
N PRO A 80 1.98 -1.55 -1.41
CA PRO A 80 1.67 -1.19 -2.79
C PRO A 80 2.92 -1.25 -3.69
N ARG A 81 3.28 -2.45 -4.15
CA ARG A 81 4.48 -2.70 -4.96
C ARG A 81 4.58 -1.82 -6.21
N GLN A 82 3.45 -1.47 -6.81
CA GLN A 82 3.35 -0.59 -7.98
C GLN A 82 3.84 0.85 -7.73
N GLU A 83 3.95 1.27 -6.48
CA GLU A 83 4.49 2.59 -6.11
C GLU A 83 6.02 2.59 -6.03
N PHE A 84 6.64 1.40 -6.00
CA PHE A 84 8.09 1.22 -5.87
C PHE A 84 8.75 0.81 -7.19
N CYS A 85 8.05 0.94 -8.32
CA CYS A 85 8.59 0.75 -9.66
C CYS A 85 8.46 2.03 -10.50
N LEU A 86 9.16 2.05 -11.64
CA LEU A 86 8.99 3.12 -12.62
C LEU A 86 7.55 3.12 -13.17
N PRO A 87 7.01 4.28 -13.58
CA PRO A 87 5.64 4.38 -14.09
C PRO A 87 5.33 3.39 -15.22
N GLU A 88 6.30 3.15 -16.10
CA GLU A 88 6.17 2.24 -17.25
C GLU A 88 6.08 0.76 -16.83
N ASN A 89 6.60 0.42 -15.65
CA ASN A 89 6.68 -0.94 -15.13
C ASN A 89 5.53 -1.27 -14.14
N ARG A 90 4.57 -0.37 -13.95
CA ARG A 90 3.47 -0.58 -12.99
C ARG A 90 2.60 -1.79 -13.33
N GLU A 91 2.45 -2.07 -14.62
CA GLU A 91 1.67 -3.22 -15.07
C GLU A 91 2.30 -4.56 -14.68
N ASP A 92 3.63 -4.59 -14.55
CA ASP A 92 4.41 -5.79 -14.22
C ASP A 92 4.66 -5.96 -12.71
N ALA A 93 4.24 -5.00 -11.87
CA ALA A 93 4.55 -4.97 -10.43
C ALA A 93 4.11 -6.22 -9.64
N TYR A 94 3.17 -7.00 -10.19
CA TYR A 94 2.63 -8.23 -9.60
C TYR A 94 2.81 -9.47 -10.48
N VAL A 95 3.54 -9.34 -11.59
CA VAL A 95 3.89 -10.46 -12.46
C VAL A 95 5.05 -11.25 -11.85
N GLY A 96 5.02 -12.58 -12.01
CA GLY A 96 6.15 -13.42 -11.65
C GLY A 96 7.24 -13.34 -12.72
N HIS A 97 8.40 -12.80 -12.38
CA HIS A 97 9.60 -12.92 -13.21
C HIS A 97 10.35 -14.18 -12.79
N TYR A 98 10.42 -15.16 -13.69
CA TYR A 98 11.27 -16.33 -13.54
C TYR A 98 12.57 -16.05 -14.30
N ILE A 99 13.70 -16.10 -13.59
CA ILE A 99 15.05 -16.06 -14.17
C ILE A 99 15.54 -17.47 -14.46
#